data_AF-Q927D0-F1
#
_entry.id   AF-Q927D0-F1
#
_cell.length_a   1.000
_cell.length_b   1.000
_cell.length_c   1.000
_cell.angle_alpha   90.00
_cell.angle_beta   90.00
_cell.angle_gamma   90.00
#
_symmetry.space_group_name_H-M   'P 1'
#
loop_
_entity.id
_entity.type
_entity.pdbx_description
1 polymer ?
#
loop_
_entity_poly.entity_id
_entity_poly.type
_entity_poly.pdbx_seq_one_letter_code
_entity_poly.pdbx_strand_id
1 'polypeptide(L)'
;MLLPSGPDMVHRFPLRKTQPSTPLVKGRPNNYDASNEEFNPARADCGLQGAATSPSSTTNLLPIIKCQIKNYLAQTLKRAQLLVYLFSVKSASRKRGNIF
;
A
#
# COMPACT_ATOMS: atom_id res chain seq x y z
N MET A 1 22.05 33.40 -8.56
CA MET A 1 21.57 32.78 -9.81
C MET A 1 20.37 31.91 -9.48
N LEU A 2 19.20 32.21 -10.05
CA LEU A 2 17.98 31.41 -9.87
C LEU A 2 17.93 30.32 -10.95
N LEU A 3 17.58 29.09 -10.57
CA LEU A 3 17.36 27.98 -11.50
C LEU A 3 16.10 28.24 -12.34
N PRO A 4 16.07 27.81 -13.62
CA PRO A 4 14.92 28.01 -14.48
C PRO A 4 13.76 27.14 -13.97
N SER A 5 12.58 27.74 -13.80
CA SER A 5 11.35 27.02 -13.48
C SER A 5 10.87 26.30 -14.75
N GLY A 6 11.32 25.06 -14.93
CA GLY A 6 10.73 24.14 -15.90
C GLY A 6 9.39 23.64 -15.36
N PRO A 7 8.40 23.34 -16.23
CA PRO A 7 7.11 22.85 -15.78
C PRO A 7 7.29 21.57 -14.96
N ASP A 8 6.71 21.57 -13.75
CA ASP A 8 6.71 20.41 -12.87
C ASP A 8 5.96 19.25 -13.53
N MET A 9 6.72 18.31 -14.10
CA MET A 9 6.19 17.14 -14.80
C MET A 9 5.77 16.01 -13.84
N VAL A 10 5.89 16.20 -12.52
CA VAL A 10 5.70 15.14 -11.51
C VAL A 10 4.23 14.68 -11.41
N HIS A 11 3.29 15.47 -11.93
CA HIS A 11 1.88 15.05 -12.06
C HIS A 11 1.32 15.20 -13.46
N ARG A 12 2.05 14.76 -14.49
CA ARG A 12 1.43 14.52 -15.80
C ARG A 12 0.73 13.16 -15.81
N PHE A 13 -0.38 13.04 -15.09
CA PHE A 13 -1.34 12.00 -15.41
C PHE A 13 -1.75 12.19 -16.87
N PRO A 14 -1.78 11.14 -17.71
CA PRO A 14 -2.46 11.26 -18.99
C PRO A 14 -3.88 11.66 -18.66
N LEU A 15 -4.30 12.87 -19.07
CA LEU A 15 -5.70 13.28 -18.97
C LEU A 15 -6.50 12.14 -19.58
N ARG A 16 -7.22 11.40 -18.74
CA ARG A 16 -8.18 10.41 -19.23
C ARG A 16 -9.12 11.23 -20.10
N LYS A 17 -9.10 10.96 -21.40
CA LYS A 17 -9.95 11.64 -22.38
C LYS A 17 -11.40 11.36 -22.01
N THR A 18 -11.96 12.18 -21.14
CA THR A 18 -13.39 12.23 -20.90
C THR A 18 -13.99 12.86 -22.15
N GLN A 19 -15.00 12.19 -22.70
CA GLN A 19 -15.85 12.77 -23.75
C GLN A 19 -16.43 14.08 -23.20
N PRO A 20 -16.10 15.25 -23.76
CA PRO A 20 -16.74 16.48 -23.35
C PRO A 20 -18.20 16.40 -23.79
N SER A 21 -19.13 16.44 -22.82
CA SER A 21 -20.57 16.46 -23.08
C SER A 21 -21.04 17.77 -23.72
N THR A 22 -20.16 18.76 -23.80
CA THR A 22 -20.35 20.00 -24.54
C THR A 22 -19.61 19.91 -25.88
N PRO A 23 -20.27 20.20 -27.01
CA PRO A 23 -19.56 20.32 -28.28
C PRO A 23 -18.50 21.42 -28.15
N LEU A 24 -17.26 21.07 -28.48
CA LEU A 24 -16.14 22.01 -28.51
C LEU A 24 -16.43 23.06 -29.61
N VAL A 25 -17.08 24.16 -29.22
CA VAL A 25 -17.26 25.31 -30.11
C VAL A 25 -15.87 25.85 -30.41
N LYS A 26 -15.45 25.66 -31.67
CA LYS A 26 -14.25 26.28 -32.24
C LYS A 26 -14.36 27.78 -31.98
N GLY A 27 -13.39 28.32 -31.23
CA GLY A 27 -13.42 29.67 -30.69
C GLY A 27 -13.86 30.70 -31.72
N ARG A 28 -14.96 31.40 -31.43
CA ARG A 28 -15.31 32.65 -32.09
C ARG A 28 -14.46 33.74 -31.44
N PRO A 29 -13.71 34.57 -32.18
CA PRO A 29 -13.05 35.72 -31.60
C PRO A 29 -14.14 36.72 -31.26
N ASN A 30 -14.62 36.67 -30.03
CA ASN A 30 -15.53 37.67 -29.55
C ASN A 30 -14.71 38.70 -28.79
N ASN A 31 -14.47 39.82 -29.46
CA ASN A 31 -14.17 41.08 -28.82
C ASN A 31 -15.32 41.38 -27.83
N TYR A 32 -15.14 40.97 -26.58
CA TYR A 32 -15.89 41.50 -25.47
C TYR A 32 -14.87 42.25 -24.63
N ASP A 33 -15.05 43.57 -24.57
CA ASP A 33 -14.41 44.43 -23.60
C ASP A 33 -14.46 43.73 -22.24
N ALA A 34 -13.29 43.51 -21.65
CA ALA A 34 -13.17 43.08 -20.27
C ALA A 34 -13.66 44.24 -19.39
N SER A 35 -14.99 44.40 -19.28
CA SER A 35 -15.58 45.17 -18.21
C SER A 35 -15.09 44.58 -16.90
N ASN A 36 -14.52 45.45 -16.06
CA ASN A 36 -13.86 45.20 -14.79
C ASN A 36 -14.77 44.58 -13.71
N GLU A 37 -15.46 43.50 -14.03
CA GLU A 37 -16.22 42.74 -13.06
C GLU A 37 -15.24 41.81 -12.35
N GLU A 38 -14.74 42.29 -11.23
CA GLU A 38 -13.88 41.55 -10.31
C GLU A 38 -14.52 40.18 -10.04
N PHE A 39 -13.84 39.13 -10.51
CA PHE A 39 -14.25 37.75 -10.28
C PHE A 39 -14.25 37.52 -8.76
N ASN A 40 -15.43 37.61 -8.15
CA ASN A 40 -15.64 37.38 -6.73
C ASN A 40 -16.02 35.90 -6.54
N PRO A 41 -15.06 34.99 -6.26
CA PRO A 41 -15.42 33.64 -5.90
C PRO A 41 -16.30 33.71 -4.64
N ALA A 42 -17.50 33.12 -4.70
CA ALA A 42 -18.29 32.91 -3.50
C ALA A 42 -17.40 32.21 -2.47
N ARG A 43 -17.21 32.82 -1.29
CA ARG A 43 -16.50 32.18 -0.19
C ARG A 43 -17.21 30.85 0.07
N ALA A 44 -16.52 29.75 -0.21
CA ALA A 44 -17.01 28.46 0.22
C ALA A 44 -16.97 28.48 1.76
N ASP A 45 -18.12 28.31 2.41
CA ASP A 45 -18.23 28.12 3.85
C ASP A 45 -17.61 26.77 4.22
N CYS A 46 -16.27 26.69 4.14
CA CYS A 46 -15.48 25.56 4.59
C CYS A 46 -15.42 25.58 6.13
N GLY A 47 -16.58 25.66 6.77
CA GLY A 47 -16.77 25.95 8.19
C GLY A 47 -16.61 24.74 9.11
N LEU A 48 -16.03 23.65 8.64
CA LEU A 48 -15.66 22.54 9.51
C LEU A 48 -14.49 21.76 8.90
N GLN A 49 -13.27 22.07 9.34
CA GLN A 49 -12.19 21.09 9.23
C GLN A 49 -12.58 19.92 10.13
N GLY A 50 -13.05 18.84 9.52
CA GLY A 50 -13.22 17.58 10.22
C GLY A 50 -11.88 17.22 10.87
N ALA A 51 -11.89 16.92 12.16
CA ALA A 51 -10.72 16.34 12.82
C ALA A 51 -10.53 14.94 12.24
N ALA A 52 -9.72 14.83 11.18
CA ALA A 52 -9.33 13.55 10.64
C ALA A 52 -8.47 12.84 11.70
N THR A 53 -9.07 11.98 12.50
CA THR A 53 -8.36 11.10 13.42
C THR A 53 -7.71 9.98 12.63
N SER A 54 -6.40 10.08 12.43
CA SER A 54 -5.61 8.96 11.92
C SER A 54 -5.63 7.82 12.95
N PRO A 55 -5.84 6.57 12.53
CA PRO A 55 -5.74 5.44 13.43
C PRO A 55 -4.34 5.38 14.06
N SER A 56 -4.28 5.00 15.34
CA SER A 56 -3.01 4.85 16.04
C SER A 56 -2.14 3.80 15.34
N SER A 57 -0.94 4.18 14.92
CA SER A 57 0.04 3.30 14.26
C SER A 57 0.78 2.38 15.24
N THR A 58 0.43 2.40 16.53
CA THR A 58 1.15 1.66 17.56
C THR A 58 0.80 0.16 17.50
N THR A 59 1.63 -0.61 16.80
CA THR A 59 1.51 -2.07 16.78
C THR A 59 2.21 -2.66 18.01
N ASN A 60 1.44 -3.26 18.91
CA ASN A 60 1.99 -4.00 20.05
C ASN A 60 2.65 -5.30 19.56
N LEU A 61 3.98 -5.36 19.57
CA LEU A 61 4.74 -6.51 19.06
C LEU A 61 4.76 -7.73 19.98
N LEU A 62 4.53 -7.54 21.28
CA LEU A 62 4.54 -8.62 22.29
C LEU A 62 3.64 -9.82 21.94
N PRO A 63 2.35 -9.66 21.60
CA PRO A 63 1.49 -10.79 21.23
C PRO A 63 2.00 -11.50 19.96
N ILE A 64 2.52 -10.75 18.99
CA ILE A 64 3.05 -11.27 17.72
C ILE A 64 4.30 -12.11 18.00
N ILE A 65 5.26 -11.57 18.74
CA ILE A 65 6.50 -12.27 19.12
C ILE A 65 6.18 -13.54 19.92
N LYS A 66 5.26 -13.46 20.90
CA LYS A 66 4.83 -14.62 21.68
C LYS A 66 4.24 -15.73 20.80
N CYS A 67 3.43 -15.37 19.81
CA CYS A 67 2.83 -16.33 18.88
C CYS A 67 3.92 -17.01 18.01
N GLN A 68 4.87 -16.22 17.49
CA GLN A 68 5.98 -16.73 16.68
C GLN A 68 6.85 -17.73 17.45
N ILE A 69 7.21 -17.40 18.71
CA ILE A 69 8.00 -18.29 19.57
C ILE A 69 7.27 -19.62 19.79
N LYS A 70 5.98 -19.58 20.11
CA LYS A 70 5.17 -20.80 20.31
C LYS A 70 5.14 -21.68 19.05
N ASN A 71 4.93 -21.06 17.89
CA ASN A 71 4.90 -21.78 16.62
C ASN A 71 6.26 -22.41 16.29
N TYR A 72 7.35 -21.66 16.49
CA TYR A 72 8.71 -22.18 16.30
C TYR A 72 9.01 -23.36 17.23
N LEU A 73 8.65 -23.26 18.51
CA LEU A 73 8.84 -24.33 19.48
C LEU A 73 8.05 -25.59 19.10
N ALA A 74 6.77 -25.44 18.75
CA ALA A 74 5.93 -26.54 18.31
C ALA A 74 6.48 -27.21 17.04
N GLN A 75 6.96 -26.42 16.08
CA GLN A 75 7.57 -26.93 14.84
C GLN A 75 8.86 -27.70 15.12
N THR A 76 9.70 -27.18 16.02
CA THR A 76 10.97 -27.80 16.41
C THR A 76 10.73 -29.15 17.10
N LEU A 77 9.76 -29.22 18.01
CA LEU A 77 9.39 -30.47 18.68
C LEU A 77 8.89 -31.53 17.71
N LYS A 78 8.00 -31.16 16.77
CA LYS A 78 7.51 -32.07 15.73
C LYS A 78 8.64 -32.62 14.87
N ARG A 79 9.59 -31.75 14.48
CA ARG A 79 10.76 -32.16 13.70
C ARG A 79 11.66 -33.11 14.48
N ALA A 80 11.93 -32.82 15.75
CA ALA A 80 12.74 -33.69 16.59
C ALA A 80 12.10 -35.08 16.74
N GLN A 81 10.79 -35.16 16.99
CA GLN A 81 10.05 -36.42 17.06
C GLN A 81 10.16 -37.20 15.74
N LEU A 82 9.99 -36.53 14.60
CA LEU A 82 10.14 -37.16 13.29
C LEU A 82 11.55 -37.73 13.08
N LEU A 83 12.59 -36.98 13.44
CA LEU A 83 13.97 -37.45 13.33
C LEU A 83 14.25 -38.68 14.20
N VAL A 84 13.75 -38.68 15.45
CA VAL A 84 13.86 -39.85 16.36
C VAL A 84 13.14 -41.07 15.78
N TYR A 85 11.95 -40.87 15.21
CA TYR A 85 11.20 -41.93 14.55
C TYR A 85 11.98 -42.50 13.35
N LEU A 86 12.48 -41.65 12.46
CA LEU A 86 13.28 -42.07 11.31
C LEU A 86 14.55 -42.83 11.74
N PHE A 87 15.23 -42.35 12.77
CA PHE A 87 16.43 -43.00 13.30
C PHE A 87 16.13 -44.39 13.85
N SER A 88 15.02 -44.52 14.60
CA SER A 88 14.54 -45.80 15.11
C SER A 88 14.21 -46.79 13.99
N VAL A 89 13.47 -46.34 12.96
CA VAL A 89 13.12 -47.17 11.79
C VAL A 89 14.37 -47.62 11.02
N LYS A 90 15.31 -46.70 10.76
CA LYS A 90 16.56 -47.01 10.06
C LYS A 90 17.39 -48.02 10.85
N SER A 91 17.47 -47.87 12.17
CA SER A 91 18.21 -48.78 13.06
C SER A 91 17.58 -50.18 13.10
N ALA A 92 16.24 -50.26 13.15
CA ALA A 92 15.51 -51.52 13.11
C ALA A 92 15.64 -52.26 11.77
N SER A 93 15.72 -51.52 10.65
CA SER A 93 15.98 -52.10 9.34
C SER A 93 17.40 -52.65 9.23
N ARG A 94 18.40 -51.94 9.78
CA ARG A 94 19.81 -52.37 9.75
C ARG A 94 20.04 -53.65 10.55
N LYS A 95 19.38 -53.79 11.72
CA LYS A 95 19.45 -55.04 12.50
C LYS A 95 18.87 -56.25 11.76
N ARG A 96 17.83 -56.07 10.94
CA ARG A 96 17.21 -57.16 10.16
C ARG A 96 18.00 -57.55 8.90
N GLY A 97 18.78 -56.64 8.33
CA GLY A 97 19.63 -56.91 7.16
C GLY A 97 20.98 -57.58 7.45
N ASN A 98 21.33 -57.78 8.73
CA ASN A 98 22.61 -58.32 9.18
C ASN A 98 22.51 -59.79 9.68
N ILE A 99 21.47 -60.50 9.26
CA ILE A 99 21.16 -61.89 9.68
C ILE A 99 21.39 -62.88 8.50
N PHE A 100 22.33 -62.59 7.61
CA PHE A 100 22.84 -63.54 6.63
C PHE A 100 24.37 -63.52 6.64
#